data_AF-A0A1I4BL36-F1
#
_entry.id   AF-A0A1I4BL36-F1
#
_cell.length_a   1.000
_cell.length_b   1.000
_cell.length_c   1.000
_cell.angle_alpha   90.00
_cell.angle_beta   90.00
_cell.angle_gamma   90.00
#
_symmetry.space_group_name_H-M   'P 1'
#
loop_
_entity.id
_entity.type
_entity.pdbx_description
1 polymer ?
#
loop_
_entity_poly.entity_id
_entity_poly.type
_entity_poly.pdbx_seq_one_letter_code
_entity_poly.pdbx_strand_id
1 'polypeptide(L)'
;MKRKVVLFIAMSLDGYIARKNGAIDWLDTSIDHPVEDFSYENFYSTIDTVIMGRTTYDQVINELSPDLYPYKDIQSYVLTSRPAQPKKHVKFITEDISELILRLKREAGKDIWIVGGHSIIKPLLQLNMINEFKITIIPTLLGNGIPLFDSFQNEIKLQQVNSYVRNQLTYLHFVRK
;
A
#
# COMPACT_ATOMS: atom_id res chain seq x y z
N MET A 1 16.57 -12.42 -9.18
CA MET A 1 15.09 -12.59 -9.07
C MET A 1 14.43 -11.35 -9.63
N LYS A 2 13.25 -11.47 -10.26
CA LYS A 2 12.50 -10.32 -10.78
C LYS A 2 11.80 -9.62 -9.62
N ARG A 3 11.93 -8.29 -9.51
CA ARG A 3 11.31 -7.47 -8.46
C ARG A 3 9.80 -7.72 -8.39
N LYS A 4 9.25 -8.02 -7.20
CA LYS A 4 7.82 -8.23 -7.02
C LYS A 4 7.11 -6.92 -6.73
N VAL A 5 5.84 -6.84 -7.12
CA VAL A 5 4.94 -5.74 -6.75
C VAL A 5 4.08 -6.23 -5.58
N VAL A 6 4.19 -5.56 -4.45
CA VAL A 6 3.52 -5.96 -3.21
C VAL A 6 2.53 -4.87 -2.80
N LEU A 7 1.27 -5.28 -2.59
CA LEU A 7 0.28 -4.48 -1.91
C LEU A 7 0.35 -4.82 -0.43
N PHE A 8 0.78 -3.88 0.41
CA PHE A 8 0.74 -3.98 1.86
C PHE A 8 -0.16 -2.87 2.38
N ILE A 9 -1.34 -3.23 2.92
CA ILE A 9 -2.40 -2.27 3.23
C ILE A 9 -3.34 -2.78 4.32
N ALA A 10 -3.89 -1.87 5.11
CA ALA A 10 -4.98 -2.16 6.04
C ALA A 10 -6.34 -1.82 5.41
N MET A 11 -7.37 -2.60 5.71
CA MET A 11 -8.75 -2.31 5.31
C MET A 11 -9.75 -2.71 6.40
N SER A 12 -10.94 -2.12 6.37
CA SER A 12 -12.07 -2.52 7.20
C SER A 12 -12.56 -3.90 6.79
N LEU A 13 -13.36 -4.56 7.63
CA LEU A 13 -13.92 -5.87 7.34
C LEU A 13 -14.79 -5.87 6.06
N ASP A 14 -15.45 -4.74 5.78
CA ASP A 14 -16.25 -4.50 4.58
C ASP A 14 -15.45 -3.87 3.41
N GLY A 15 -14.12 -3.83 3.49
CA GLY A 15 -13.25 -3.60 2.33
C GLY A 15 -12.89 -2.14 2.04
N TYR A 16 -12.99 -1.22 3.00
CA TYR A 16 -12.64 0.19 2.83
C TYR A 16 -11.26 0.51 3.43
N ILE A 17 -10.49 1.38 2.74
CA ILE A 17 -9.15 1.80 3.17
C ILE A 17 -9.12 3.19 3.80
N ALA A 18 -10.18 3.96 3.60
CA ALA A 18 -10.35 5.29 4.18
C ALA A 18 -11.83 5.66 4.18
N ARG A 19 -12.19 6.64 5.00
CA ARG A 19 -13.48 7.32 4.90
C ARG A 19 -13.58 8.09 3.58
N LYS A 20 -14.78 8.54 3.21
CA LYS A 20 -15.00 9.32 1.97
C LYS A 20 -14.17 10.60 1.88
N ASN A 21 -13.86 11.21 3.02
CA ASN A 21 -13.00 12.39 3.11
C ASN A 21 -11.49 12.05 3.14
N GLY A 22 -11.11 10.77 3.04
CA GLY A 22 -9.72 10.31 3.09
C GLY A 22 -9.18 10.03 4.50
N ALA A 23 -9.97 10.30 5.55
CA ALA A 23 -9.52 10.07 6.92
C ALA A 23 -9.36 8.57 7.25
N ILE A 24 -8.38 8.29 8.10
CA ILE A 24 -7.99 6.95 8.56
C ILE A 24 -7.96 6.85 10.09
N ASP A 25 -8.68 7.75 10.78
CA ASP A 25 -8.86 7.79 12.24
C ASP A 25 -9.37 6.47 12.82
N TRP A 26 -10.13 5.71 12.04
CA TRP A 26 -10.65 4.39 12.41
C TRP A 26 -9.60 3.27 12.39
N LEU A 27 -8.38 3.52 11.89
CA LEU A 27 -7.27 2.57 12.00
C LEU A 27 -6.66 2.54 13.41
N ASP A 28 -6.94 3.55 14.24
CA ASP A 28 -6.56 3.51 15.65
C ASP A 28 -7.30 2.36 16.33
N THR A 29 -6.54 1.32 16.61
CA THR A 29 -7.00 0.07 17.24
C THR A 29 -6.28 -0.15 18.56
N SER A 30 -5.98 0.94 19.26
CA SER A 30 -5.40 0.90 20.59
C SER A 30 -6.17 -0.10 21.48
N ILE A 31 -5.46 -1.10 21.95
CA ILE A 31 -5.95 -2.10 22.91
C ILE A 31 -5.12 -2.06 24.18
N ASP A 32 -5.71 -2.53 25.28
CA ASP A 32 -4.97 -2.74 26.51
C ASP A 32 -3.92 -3.84 26.29
N HIS A 33 -2.67 -3.55 26.66
CA HIS A 33 -1.52 -4.47 26.59
C HIS A 33 -1.28 -5.10 25.19
N PRO A 34 -0.91 -4.32 24.16
CA PRO A 34 -0.64 -4.85 22.83
C PRO A 34 0.58 -5.78 22.84
N VAL A 35 0.51 -6.85 22.05
CA VAL A 35 1.67 -7.69 21.73
C VAL A 35 2.47 -7.00 20.63
N GLU A 36 3.80 -7.09 20.69
CA GLU A 36 4.69 -6.52 19.67
C GLU A 36 4.33 -7.01 18.25
N ASP A 37 4.20 -6.07 17.32
CA ASP A 37 4.01 -6.36 15.91
C ASP A 37 5.13 -5.83 15.02
N PHE A 38 5.92 -6.74 14.45
CA PHE A 38 7.02 -6.43 13.53
C PHE A 38 6.63 -6.60 12.06
N SER A 39 5.34 -6.73 11.75
CA SER A 39 4.86 -7.01 10.39
C SER A 39 5.30 -5.94 9.38
N TYR A 40 5.23 -4.67 9.78
CA TYR A 40 5.64 -3.54 8.97
C TYR A 40 7.16 -3.47 8.78
N GLU A 41 7.95 -3.56 9.84
CA GLU A 41 9.42 -3.48 9.81
C GLU A 41 10.01 -4.62 9.00
N ASN A 42 9.52 -5.85 9.24
CA ASN A 42 9.92 -7.02 8.47
C ASN A 42 9.60 -6.83 7.00
N PHE A 43 8.41 -6.33 6.65
CA PHE A 43 8.07 -6.03 5.27
C PHE A 43 8.93 -4.91 4.68
N TYR A 44 9.11 -3.81 5.39
CA TYR A 44 9.89 -2.66 4.94
C TYR A 44 11.34 -3.02 4.62
N SER A 45 11.93 -3.97 5.35
CA SER A 45 13.27 -4.50 5.06
C SER A 45 13.40 -5.21 3.70
N THR A 46 12.27 -5.70 3.15
CA THR A 46 12.21 -6.46 1.89
C THR A 46 12.04 -5.59 0.64
N ILE A 47 11.85 -4.29 0.81
CA ILE A 47 11.59 -3.36 -0.29
C ILE A 47 12.71 -2.32 -0.41
N ASP A 48 12.81 -1.70 -1.58
CA ASP A 48 13.68 -0.55 -1.85
C ASP A 48 12.97 0.54 -2.67
N THR A 49 11.68 0.37 -2.94
CA THR A 49 10.87 1.32 -3.69
C THR A 49 9.45 1.37 -3.17
N VAL A 50 8.92 2.58 -2.99
CA VAL A 50 7.51 2.84 -2.71
C VAL A 50 6.88 3.63 -3.85
N ILE A 51 5.64 3.29 -4.17
CA ILE A 51 4.84 4.01 -5.15
C ILE A 51 3.52 4.44 -4.51
N MET A 52 3.18 5.72 -4.68
CA MET A 52 1.93 6.26 -4.15
C MET A 52 1.35 7.38 -5.01
N GLY A 53 0.07 7.66 -4.80
CA GLY A 53 -0.60 8.84 -5.36
C GLY A 53 -0.36 10.09 -4.50
N ARG A 54 -0.68 11.26 -5.07
CA ARG A 54 -0.50 12.55 -4.39
C ARG A 54 -1.19 12.64 -3.03
N THR A 55 -2.45 12.22 -2.95
CA THR A 55 -3.22 12.29 -1.69
C THR A 55 -2.57 11.48 -0.58
N THR A 56 -2.13 10.26 -0.88
CA THR A 56 -1.42 9.41 0.07
C THR A 56 -0.08 10.01 0.48
N TYR A 57 0.66 10.59 -0.48
CA TYR A 57 1.90 11.30 -0.17
C TYR A 57 1.67 12.47 0.80
N ASP A 58 0.67 13.32 0.52
CA ASP A 58 0.33 14.47 1.37
C ASP A 58 -0.09 14.02 2.77
N GLN A 59 -0.90 12.96 2.88
CA GLN A 59 -1.28 12.37 4.17
C GLN A 59 -0.06 11.86 4.95
N VAL A 60 0.88 11.19 4.27
CA VAL A 60 2.12 10.70 4.91
C VAL A 60 2.94 11.85 5.48
N ILE A 61 3.13 12.94 4.71
CA ILE A 61 4.02 14.04 5.14
C ILE A 61 3.36 15.07 6.06
N ASN A 62 2.03 15.12 6.15
CA ASN A 62 1.32 16.13 6.94
C ASN A 62 0.67 15.55 8.20
N GLU A 63 0.22 14.29 8.15
CA GLU A 63 -0.56 13.68 9.24
C GLU A 63 0.21 12.54 9.91
N LEU A 64 0.68 11.56 9.14
CA LEU A 64 1.27 10.34 9.70
C LEU A 64 2.70 10.53 10.21
N SER A 65 3.48 11.38 9.55
CA SER A 65 4.89 11.61 9.90
C SER A 65 5.32 13.03 9.52
N PRO A 66 4.77 14.05 10.21
CA PRO A 66 5.02 15.46 9.89
C PRO A 66 6.49 15.87 10.03
N ASP A 67 7.19 15.30 11.01
CA ASP A 67 8.57 15.68 11.32
C ASP A 67 9.61 14.96 10.44
N LEU A 68 9.29 13.74 9.99
CA LEU A 68 10.24 12.90 9.28
C LEU A 68 9.54 12.04 8.23
N TYR A 69 9.94 12.16 6.97
CA TYR A 69 9.42 11.30 5.93
C TYR A 69 9.82 9.83 6.19
N PRO A 70 8.85 8.91 6.36
CA PRO A 70 9.13 7.54 6.83
C PRO A 70 9.87 6.72 5.79
N TYR A 71 9.82 7.11 4.52
CA TYR A 71 10.44 6.39 3.40
C TYR A 71 11.73 7.05 2.91
N LYS A 72 12.40 7.82 3.76
CA LYS A 72 13.61 8.60 3.42
C LYS A 72 14.79 7.75 2.93
N ASP A 73 14.83 6.46 3.24
CA ASP A 73 15.98 5.57 2.96
C ASP A 73 15.78 4.74 1.68
N ILE A 74 14.63 4.85 1.02
CA ILE A 74 14.28 4.10 -0.20
C ILE A 74 13.70 5.03 -1.26
N GLN A 75 13.62 4.56 -2.51
CA GLN A 75 13.14 5.40 -3.61
C GLN A 75 11.61 5.53 -3.58
N SER A 76 11.11 6.76 -3.50
CA SER A 76 9.68 7.06 -3.61
C SER A 76 9.32 7.61 -4.98
N TYR A 77 8.26 7.06 -5.57
CA TYR A 77 7.60 7.60 -6.76
C TYR A 77 6.20 8.09 -6.39
N VAL A 78 5.93 9.36 -6.65
CA VAL A 78 4.63 9.99 -6.39
C VAL A 78 3.99 10.34 -7.73
N LEU A 79 2.92 9.62 -8.08
CA LEU A 79 2.19 9.85 -9.33
C LEU A 79 1.30 11.08 -9.16
N THR A 80 1.60 12.14 -9.90
CA THR A 80 0.86 13.40 -9.85
C THR A 80 1.17 14.32 -11.02
N SER A 81 0.16 15.08 -11.48
CA SER A 81 0.33 16.23 -12.37
C SER A 81 0.66 17.53 -11.62
N ARG A 82 0.69 17.50 -10.28
CA ARG A 82 0.95 18.66 -9.41
C ARG A 82 2.20 18.37 -8.56
N PRO A 83 3.41 18.49 -9.13
CA PRO A 83 4.64 18.23 -8.38
C PRO A 83 4.81 19.25 -7.25
N ALA A 84 5.45 18.84 -6.15
CA ALA A 84 5.95 19.76 -5.13
C ALA A 84 7.48 19.82 -5.19
N GLN A 85 8.09 20.58 -4.29
CA GLN A 85 9.55 20.59 -4.14
C GLN A 85 10.05 19.17 -3.85
N PRO A 86 10.98 18.63 -4.66
CA PRO A 86 11.47 17.28 -4.50
C PRO A 86 12.24 17.13 -3.19
N LYS A 87 11.84 16.17 -2.36
CA LYS A 87 12.63 15.73 -1.20
C LYS A 87 13.66 14.69 -1.66
N LYS A 88 14.72 14.49 -0.87
CA LYS A 88 15.69 13.41 -1.10
C LYS A 88 14.94 12.08 -1.27
N HIS A 89 15.30 11.33 -2.31
CA HIS A 89 14.64 10.07 -2.70
C HIS A 89 13.17 10.15 -3.12
N VAL A 90 12.57 11.34 -3.29
CA VAL A 90 11.21 11.49 -3.81
C VAL A 90 11.22 11.99 -5.25
N LYS A 91 10.59 11.25 -6.16
CA LYS A 91 10.37 11.64 -7.55
C LYS A 91 8.88 11.81 -7.82
N PHE A 92 8.47 13.00 -8.25
CA PHE A 92 7.13 13.22 -8.80
C PHE A 92 7.13 12.85 -10.27
N ILE A 93 6.16 12.04 -10.70
CA ILE A 93 6.08 11.51 -12.07
C ILE A 93 4.66 11.61 -12.61
N THR A 94 4.57 11.71 -13.94
CA THR A 94 3.31 11.67 -14.72
C THR A 94 3.22 10.44 -15.62
N GLU A 95 4.24 9.57 -15.58
CA GLU A 95 4.28 8.28 -16.28
C GLU A 95 3.11 7.39 -15.83
N ASP A 96 2.59 6.57 -16.75
CA ASP A 96 1.59 5.56 -16.40
C ASP A 96 2.17 4.55 -15.40
N ILE A 97 1.36 4.13 -14.44
CA ILE A 97 1.82 3.24 -13.37
C ILE A 97 2.30 1.89 -13.91
N SER A 98 1.70 1.39 -14.98
CA SER A 98 2.10 0.11 -15.59
C SER A 98 3.47 0.24 -16.26
N GLU A 99 3.71 1.33 -16.97
CA GLU A 99 5.00 1.64 -17.61
C GLU A 99 6.11 1.77 -16.56
N LEU A 100 5.86 2.51 -15.49
CA LEU A 100 6.78 2.65 -14.36
C LEU A 100 7.16 1.28 -13.79
N ILE A 101 6.17 0.42 -13.50
CA ILE A 101 6.44 -0.91 -12.94
C ILE A 101 7.22 -1.77 -13.94
N LEU A 102 6.89 -1.73 -15.22
CA LEU A 102 7.59 -2.48 -16.26
C LEU A 102 9.06 -2.05 -16.36
N ARG A 103 9.33 -0.75 -16.26
CA ARG A 103 10.68 -0.19 -16.24
C ARG A 103 11.43 -0.61 -14.98
N LEU A 104 10.86 -0.39 -13.80
CA LEU A 104 11.47 -0.77 -12.52
C LEU A 104 11.77 -2.27 -12.44
N LYS A 105 10.91 -3.14 -12.99
CA LYS A 105 11.12 -4.60 -13.03
C LYS A 105 12.31 -5.03 -13.91
N ARG A 106 12.83 -4.15 -14.77
CA ARG A 106 14.05 -4.39 -15.58
C ARG A 106 15.32 -3.95 -14.85
N GLU A 107 15.19 -3.15 -13.80
CA GLU A 107 16.30 -2.67 -12.98
C GLU A 107 16.62 -3.70 -11.88
N ALA A 108 17.87 -3.71 -11.43
CA ALA A 108 18.24 -4.45 -10.22
C ALA A 108 17.65 -3.77 -8.97
N GLY A 109 17.23 -4.55 -8.00
CA GLY A 109 16.65 -4.03 -6.76
C GLY A 109 15.84 -5.07 -5.99
N LYS A 110 15.25 -4.62 -4.89
CA LYS A 110 14.32 -5.35 -4.03
C LYS A 110 12.87 -5.18 -4.50
N ASP A 111 11.91 -5.59 -3.69
CA ASP A 111 10.50 -5.51 -4.04
C ASP A 111 9.96 -4.07 -4.01
N ILE A 112 8.84 -3.88 -4.71
CA ILE A 112 8.18 -2.59 -4.91
C ILE A 112 6.88 -2.59 -4.12
N TRP A 113 6.76 -1.67 -3.16
CA TRP A 113 5.54 -1.49 -2.38
C TRP A 113 4.60 -0.48 -3.03
N ILE A 114 3.37 -0.91 -3.28
CA ILE A 114 2.25 -0.02 -3.61
C ILE A 114 1.61 0.43 -2.30
N VAL A 115 1.93 1.65 -1.85
CA VAL A 115 1.35 2.24 -0.63
C VAL A 115 -0.12 2.57 -0.85
N GLY A 116 -0.48 3.00 -2.07
CA GLY A 116 -1.82 3.37 -2.47
C GLY A 116 -1.91 4.80 -3.00
N GLY A 117 -3.07 5.44 -3.07
CA GLY A 117 -4.37 4.93 -2.70
C GLY A 117 -5.07 4.17 -3.84
N HIS A 118 -6.41 4.16 -3.77
CA HIS A 118 -7.30 3.48 -4.71
C HIS A 118 -6.98 3.75 -6.19
N SER A 119 -6.67 4.99 -6.55
CA SER A 119 -6.35 5.36 -7.95
C SER A 119 -5.06 4.74 -8.49
N ILE A 120 -4.14 4.33 -7.62
CA ILE A 120 -2.92 3.60 -8.01
C ILE A 120 -3.19 2.09 -8.03
N ILE A 121 -3.95 1.60 -7.06
CA ILE A 121 -4.20 0.16 -6.88
C ILE A 121 -5.14 -0.39 -7.96
N LYS A 122 -6.21 0.34 -8.31
CA LYS A 122 -7.22 -0.09 -9.28
C LYS A 122 -6.65 -0.47 -10.66
N PRO A 123 -5.85 0.36 -11.35
CA PRO A 123 -5.27 -0.02 -12.65
C PRO A 123 -4.34 -1.24 -12.53
N LEU A 124 -3.62 -1.40 -11.40
CA LEU A 124 -2.75 -2.54 -11.19
C LEU A 124 -3.51 -3.85 -10.96
N LEU A 125 -4.68 -3.79 -10.33
CA LEU A 125 -5.59 -4.94 -10.25
C LEU A 125 -6.12 -5.30 -11.64
N GLN A 126 -6.57 -4.31 -12.43
CA GLN A 126 -7.12 -4.53 -13.77
C GLN A 126 -6.09 -5.15 -14.73
N LEU A 127 -4.84 -4.72 -14.64
CA LEU A 127 -3.72 -5.25 -15.43
C LEU A 127 -3.07 -6.49 -14.79
N ASN A 128 -3.63 -6.97 -13.67
CA ASN A 128 -3.13 -8.11 -12.92
C ASN A 128 -1.64 -7.99 -12.57
N MET A 129 -1.16 -6.81 -12.17
CA MET A 129 0.28 -6.52 -12.00
C MET A 129 0.81 -6.72 -10.58
N ILE A 130 -0.08 -6.88 -9.60
CA ILE A 130 0.26 -7.12 -8.19
C ILE A 130 0.64 -8.59 -8.01
N ASN A 131 1.82 -8.84 -7.43
CA ASN A 131 2.36 -10.18 -7.22
C ASN A 131 1.97 -10.73 -5.85
N GLU A 132 1.99 -9.90 -4.80
CA GLU A 132 1.65 -10.29 -3.44
C GLU A 132 0.66 -9.32 -2.80
N PHE A 133 -0.24 -9.86 -2.01
CA PHE A 133 -1.25 -9.14 -1.24
C PHE A 133 -1.03 -9.43 0.24
N LYS A 134 -0.61 -8.42 0.99
CA LYS A 134 -0.46 -8.43 2.44
C LYS A 134 -1.52 -7.49 3.01
N ILE A 135 -2.64 -8.04 3.43
CA ILE A 135 -3.83 -7.28 3.82
C ILE A 135 -4.07 -7.47 5.30
N THR A 136 -4.14 -6.37 6.04
CA THR A 136 -4.55 -6.37 7.44
C THR A 136 -6.02 -5.98 7.53
N ILE A 137 -6.85 -6.87 8.05
CA ILE A 137 -8.26 -6.60 8.34
C ILE A 137 -8.36 -6.01 9.74
N ILE A 138 -8.91 -4.80 9.79
CA ILE A 138 -9.29 -4.12 11.01
C ILE A 138 -10.72 -4.57 11.38
N PRO A 139 -11.00 -4.91 12.65
CA PRO A 139 -12.32 -5.40 13.08
C PRO A 139 -13.35 -4.28 13.17
N THR A 140 -13.63 -3.62 12.04
CA THR A 140 -14.54 -2.48 11.92
C THR A 140 -15.31 -2.60 10.62
N LEU A 141 -16.61 -2.31 10.66
CA LEU A 141 -17.44 -2.11 9.47
C LEU A 141 -17.62 -0.59 9.29
N LEU A 142 -17.14 -0.05 8.17
CA LEU A 142 -17.28 1.39 7.89
C LEU A 142 -18.60 1.75 7.22
N GLY A 143 -19.24 0.79 6.55
CA GLY A 143 -20.46 0.93 5.77
C GLY A 143 -20.29 1.72 4.47
N ASN A 144 -19.36 2.67 4.43
CA ASN A 144 -18.99 3.43 3.23
C ASN A 144 -17.57 4.00 3.35
N GLY A 145 -16.98 4.36 2.21
CA GLY A 145 -15.65 4.95 2.17
C GLY A 145 -15.00 4.83 0.80
N ILE A 146 -13.68 4.87 0.78
CA ILE A 146 -12.86 4.56 -0.38
C ILE A 146 -12.59 3.05 -0.35
N PRO A 147 -13.15 2.25 -1.27
CA PRO A 147 -12.96 0.80 -1.26
C PRO A 147 -11.54 0.43 -1.68
N LEU A 148 -10.96 -0.64 -1.12
CA LEU A 148 -9.74 -1.24 -1.64
C LEU A 148 -10.00 -1.86 -3.01
N PHE A 149 -11.05 -2.68 -3.07
CA PHE A 149 -11.51 -3.40 -4.25
C PHE A 149 -12.83 -2.80 -4.71
N ASP A 150 -12.85 -2.31 -5.93
CA ASP A 150 -14.06 -1.91 -6.66
C ASP A 150 -14.25 -2.89 -7.83
N SER A 151 -15.31 -2.74 -8.62
CA SER A 151 -15.59 -3.63 -9.74
C SER A 151 -14.41 -3.69 -10.73
N PHE A 152 -13.85 -4.88 -10.94
CA PHE A 152 -12.84 -5.19 -11.95
C PHE A 152 -13.27 -6.41 -12.79
N GLN A 153 -12.89 -6.42 -14.06
CA GLN A 153 -13.51 -7.30 -15.06
C GLN A 153 -13.06 -8.78 -14.98
N ASN A 154 -11.87 -9.05 -14.46
CA ASN A 154 -11.25 -10.38 -14.52
C ASN A 154 -11.09 -10.98 -13.13
N GLU A 155 -11.45 -12.26 -12.97
CA GLU A 155 -11.14 -12.98 -11.74
C GLU A 155 -9.63 -13.12 -11.54
N ILE A 156 -9.13 -12.76 -10.35
CA ILE A 156 -7.72 -12.95 -9.98
C ILE A 156 -7.65 -14.13 -9.01
N LYS A 157 -7.10 -15.26 -9.47
CA LYS A 157 -6.88 -16.42 -8.61
C LYS A 157 -5.66 -16.17 -7.71
N LEU A 158 -5.88 -16.28 -6.41
CA LEU A 158 -4.85 -16.14 -5.39
C LEU A 158 -4.55 -17.49 -4.73
N GLN A 159 -3.33 -17.62 -4.23
CA GLN A 159 -2.92 -18.68 -3.33
C GLN A 159 -2.61 -18.07 -1.97
N GLN A 160 -3.23 -18.61 -0.91
CA GLN A 160 -2.91 -18.22 0.45
C GLN A 160 -1.52 -18.73 0.81
N VAL A 161 -0.71 -17.84 1.38
CA VAL A 161 0.62 -18.13 1.90
C VAL A 161 0.57 -18.27 3.41
N ASN A 162 -0.07 -17.32 4.10
CA ASN A 162 -0.19 -17.32 5.55
C ASN A 162 -1.40 -16.49 6.01
N SER A 163 -1.90 -16.76 7.21
CA SER A 163 -2.86 -15.90 7.92
C SER A 163 -2.69 -16.05 9.43
N TYR A 164 -2.77 -14.94 10.17
CA TYR A 164 -2.72 -14.96 11.63
C TYR A 164 -3.48 -13.77 12.23
N VAL A 165 -3.76 -13.84 13.53
CA VAL A 165 -4.37 -12.75 14.30
C VAL A 165 -3.37 -12.20 15.30
N ARG A 166 -3.30 -10.88 15.43
CA ARG A 166 -2.51 -10.18 16.44
C ARG A 166 -3.19 -8.86 16.78
N ASN A 167 -3.29 -8.55 18.07
CA ASN A 167 -3.93 -7.31 18.55
C ASN A 167 -5.33 -7.08 17.95
N GLN A 168 -6.13 -8.15 17.83
CA GLN A 168 -7.45 -8.16 17.18
C GLN A 168 -7.45 -7.85 15.67
N LEU A 169 -6.29 -7.69 15.05
CA LEU A 169 -6.13 -7.51 13.61
C LEU A 169 -5.88 -8.84 12.93
N THR A 170 -6.51 -9.07 11.78
CA THR A 170 -6.29 -10.28 10.97
C THR A 170 -5.33 -9.97 9.82
N TYR A 171 -4.18 -10.62 9.81
CA TYR A 171 -3.18 -10.46 8.77
C TYR A 171 -3.33 -11.58 7.76
N LEU A 172 -3.45 -11.22 6.49
CA LEU A 172 -3.60 -12.13 5.38
C LEU A 172 -2.44 -11.94 4.40
N HIS A 173 -1.84 -13.04 3.95
CA HIS A 173 -0.81 -13.02 2.91
C HIS A 173 -1.20 -13.96 1.78
N PHE A 174 -1.35 -13.40 0.58
CA PHE A 174 -1.61 -14.12 -0.65
C PHE A 174 -0.58 -13.78 -1.72
N VAL A 175 -0.38 -14.73 -2.64
CA VAL A 175 0.36 -14.53 -3.89
C VAL A 175 -0.57 -14.78 -5.06
N ARG A 176 -0.35 -14.06 -6.16
CA ARG A 176 -1.04 -14.31 -7.43
C ARG A 176 -0.60 -15.67 -8.00
N LYS A 177 -1.56 -16.51 -8.40
CA LYS A 177 -1.29 -17.78 -9.11
C LYS A 177 -0.76 -17.57 -10.52
#